data_AF-T1JQN2-F1
#
_entry.id   AF-T1JQN2-F1
#
_cell.length_a   1.000
_cell.length_b   1.000
_cell.length_c   1.000
_cell.angle_alpha   90.00
_cell.angle_beta   90.00
_cell.angle_gamma   90.00
#
_symmetry.space_group_name_H-M   'P 1'
#
loop_
_entity.id
_entity.type
_entity.pdbx_description
1 polymer ?
#
loop_
_entity_poly.entity_id
_entity_poly.type
_entity_poly.pdbx_seq_one_letter_code
_entity_poly.pdbx_strand_id
1 'polypeptide(L)'
;MNNKPKYRFLISSIDAFGHINCALAIGEILASNGHEVTFANHAKHKSLADRRDFKFIPFDEHHFKYLNPVVKWINGLLHRFRSDALSIFNNWTHDEIDFFGSIVEHCDAKNRALEQVLKENEDNFDMFIGDFMSVYPAFYRTTLPWALVHSSNPICLYPEGPPAWSGFSVKEKEPEKWEKFRALFGEASSVLREKMYSWWKSYEVPYPNIKDSRIENWWYSEPEQLGIYHYPELLDYHEVGPIRSDKWVRLDCAIRKPDNVEPFIIPESLKSLPGKLIYFSLGSLGSAQVDLMKTFIKILSKCPHRFIVSKGPKGDQLELGPNMWGENYVDQISVLEVVDLVITHGGNNTFLETIYAAKPLIVIPFFMDQLDNAQRAVDCGIGSRINLHELDETKVLQTIEQTLSNPSYVEKIVKISDSMKSTKSRENLVKKIETFLENHQKNVIKSNVLYHLKG
;
A
#
# COMPACT_ATOMS: atom_id res chain seq x y z
N MET A 1 19.73 20.11 29.63
CA MET A 1 19.39 19.01 28.71
C MET A 1 17.88 18.96 28.64
N ASN A 2 17.26 19.37 27.53
CA ASN A 2 15.80 19.30 27.41
C ASN A 2 15.40 17.82 27.31
N ASN A 3 14.72 17.31 28.34
CA ASN A 3 14.17 15.95 28.34
C ASN A 3 13.03 15.92 27.33
N LYS A 4 13.31 15.45 26.10
CA LYS A 4 12.28 15.24 25.08
C LYS A 4 11.26 14.23 25.63
N PRO A 5 9.94 14.47 25.52
CA PRO A 5 8.95 13.52 26.01
C PRO A 5 9.09 12.18 25.30
N LYS A 6 8.92 11.09 26.05
CA LYS A 6 8.93 9.72 25.54
C LYS A 6 7.51 9.17 25.54
N TYR A 7 6.99 8.84 24.36
CA TYR A 7 5.67 8.25 24.18
C TYR A 7 5.77 6.76 23.83
N ARG A 8 4.68 6.02 24.08
CA ARG A 8 4.52 4.58 23.83
C ARG A 8 3.46 4.41 22.73
N PHE A 9 3.85 3.86 21.59
CA PHE A 9 2.98 3.69 20.44
C PHE A 9 2.60 2.23 20.24
N LEU A 10 1.31 1.97 20.05
CA LEU A 10 0.84 0.74 19.45
C LEU A 10 0.72 0.97 17.93
N ILE A 11 1.42 0.18 17.14
CA ILE A 11 1.31 0.18 15.68
C ILE A 11 0.69 -1.13 15.20
N SER A 12 -0.20 -1.07 14.22
CA SER A 12 -0.81 -2.26 13.62
C SER A 12 -1.21 -2.02 12.17
N SER A 13 -1.53 -3.10 11.46
CA SER A 13 -1.95 -3.05 10.07
C SER A 13 -2.77 -4.28 9.68
N ILE A 14 -3.40 -4.23 8.51
CA ILE A 14 -3.90 -5.46 7.87
C ILE A 14 -2.73 -6.41 7.50
N ASP A 15 -3.03 -7.71 7.42
CA ASP A 15 -2.09 -8.77 7.01
C ASP A 15 -1.78 -8.73 5.51
N ALA A 16 -1.07 -7.69 5.09
CA ALA A 16 -0.57 -7.51 3.74
C ALA A 16 0.74 -6.74 3.81
N PHE A 17 1.79 -7.25 3.15
CA PHE A 17 3.14 -6.69 3.25
C PHE A 17 3.23 -5.20 2.85
N GLY A 18 2.35 -4.71 1.98
CA GLY A 18 2.20 -3.28 1.69
C GLY A 18 1.95 -2.45 2.97
N HIS A 19 0.94 -2.86 3.72
CA HIS A 19 0.50 -2.16 4.94
C HIS A 19 1.46 -2.42 6.10
N ILE A 20 1.93 -3.67 6.25
CA ILE A 20 2.90 -4.04 7.30
C ILE A 20 4.19 -3.23 7.17
N ASN A 21 4.75 -3.14 5.97
CA ASN A 21 6.02 -2.42 5.77
C ASN A 21 5.86 -0.91 6.03
N CYS A 22 4.73 -0.30 5.63
CA CYS A 22 4.45 1.11 5.91
C CYS A 22 4.31 1.36 7.43
N ALA A 23 3.53 0.55 8.13
CA ALA A 23 3.34 0.65 9.57
C ALA A 23 4.67 0.48 10.34
N LEU A 24 5.48 -0.52 9.95
CA LEU A 24 6.80 -0.75 10.56
C LEU A 24 7.76 0.41 10.29
N ALA A 25 7.77 0.99 9.10
CA ALA A 25 8.61 2.14 8.77
C ALA A 25 8.21 3.40 9.58
N ILE A 26 6.90 3.63 9.80
CA ILE A 26 6.44 4.68 10.73
C ILE A 26 6.92 4.38 12.16
N GLY A 27 6.85 3.12 12.59
CA GLY A 27 7.44 2.68 13.86
C GLY A 27 8.92 3.00 13.97
N GLU A 28 9.72 2.72 12.93
CA GLU A 28 11.16 3.01 12.94
C GLU A 28 11.45 4.51 13.04
N ILE A 29 10.64 5.34 12.36
CA ILE A 29 10.73 6.80 12.46
C ILE A 29 10.48 7.25 13.91
N LEU A 30 9.46 6.71 14.58
CA LEU A 30 9.14 7.03 15.97
C LEU A 30 10.21 6.53 16.94
N ALA A 31 10.67 5.29 16.78
CA ALA A 31 11.69 4.68 17.62
C ALA A 31 13.04 5.42 17.50
N SER A 32 13.43 5.83 16.30
CA SER A 32 14.65 6.64 16.09
C SER A 32 14.58 8.03 16.73
N ASN A 33 13.38 8.49 17.10
CA ASN A 33 13.15 9.72 17.85
C ASN A 33 12.98 9.50 19.36
N GLY A 34 13.30 8.30 19.86
CA GLY A 34 13.37 7.97 21.28
C GLY A 34 12.09 7.41 21.89
N HIS A 35 11.05 7.18 21.09
CA HIS A 35 9.77 6.63 21.54
C HIS A 35 9.80 5.09 21.64
N GLU A 36 8.88 4.51 22.42
CA GLU A 36 8.69 3.05 22.46
C GLU A 36 7.64 2.62 21.44
N VAL A 37 7.91 1.52 20.73
CA VAL A 37 7.01 0.99 19.71
C VAL A 37 6.67 -0.46 20.01
N THR A 38 5.38 -0.77 19.95
CA THR A 38 4.84 -2.12 20.04
C THR A 38 4.07 -2.43 18.76
N PHE A 39 4.40 -3.53 18.09
CA PHE A 39 3.70 -3.98 16.90
C PHE A 39 2.69 -5.07 17.26
N ALA A 40 1.42 -4.87 16.89
CA ALA A 40 0.38 -5.88 17.02
C ALA A 40 0.00 -6.44 15.65
N ASN A 41 0.13 -7.76 15.47
CA ASN A 41 -0.26 -8.46 14.25
C ASN A 41 -0.36 -9.98 14.46
N HIS A 42 -0.61 -10.76 13.40
CA HIS A 42 -0.52 -12.21 13.43
C HIS A 42 0.83 -12.70 13.96
N ALA A 43 0.81 -13.80 14.72
CA ALA A 43 2.01 -14.32 15.40
C ALA A 43 3.17 -14.65 14.44
N LYS A 44 2.85 -15.04 13.19
CA LYS A 44 3.83 -15.31 12.13
C LYS A 44 4.74 -14.11 11.79
N HIS A 45 4.32 -12.89 12.13
CA HIS A 45 5.05 -11.65 11.85
C HIS A 45 5.93 -11.17 13.01
N LYS A 46 6.02 -11.92 14.12
CA LYS A 46 6.84 -11.54 15.28
C LYS A 46 8.29 -11.20 14.91
N SER A 47 8.89 -11.96 14.00
CA SER A 47 10.25 -11.73 13.55
C SER A 47 10.47 -10.35 12.93
N LEU A 48 9.43 -9.74 12.34
CA LEU A 48 9.51 -8.38 11.79
C LEU A 48 9.64 -7.31 12.88
N ALA A 49 9.03 -7.52 14.05
CA ALA A 49 9.18 -6.66 15.22
C ALA A 49 10.54 -6.87 15.90
N ASP A 50 10.94 -8.14 16.07
CA ASP A 50 12.21 -8.50 16.72
C ASP A 50 13.41 -7.87 16.01
N ARG A 51 13.42 -7.85 14.66
CA ARG A 51 14.49 -7.21 13.86
C ARG A 51 14.62 -5.69 14.07
N ARG A 52 13.65 -5.05 14.72
CA ARG A 52 13.56 -3.60 14.94
C ARG A 52 13.61 -3.23 16.41
N ASP A 53 13.82 -4.21 17.30
CA ASP A 53 13.72 -4.06 18.74
C ASP A 53 12.36 -3.51 19.20
N PHE A 54 11.30 -3.81 18.45
CA PHE A 54 9.93 -3.47 18.86
C PHE A 54 9.39 -4.53 19.81
N LYS A 55 8.56 -4.11 20.77
CA LYS A 55 7.72 -5.07 21.50
C LYS A 55 6.69 -5.66 20.53
N PHE A 56 6.17 -6.84 20.83
CA PHE A 56 5.21 -7.52 19.95
C PHE A 56 4.02 -8.06 20.75
N ILE A 57 2.80 -7.84 20.24
CA ILE A 57 1.57 -8.42 20.77
C ILE A 57 0.91 -9.24 19.65
N PRO A 58 0.79 -10.58 19.78
CA PRO A 58 0.10 -11.38 18.78
C PRO A 58 -1.39 -11.10 18.81
N PHE A 59 -2.03 -11.07 17.64
CA PHE A 59 -3.47 -11.23 17.54
C PHE A 59 -3.89 -12.63 18.01
N ASP A 60 -5.06 -12.72 18.64
CA ASP A 60 -5.67 -14.03 18.93
C ASP A 60 -6.12 -14.69 17.62
N GLU A 61 -5.42 -15.76 17.24
CA GLU A 61 -5.65 -16.49 15.99
C GLU A 61 -7.04 -17.16 15.95
N HIS A 62 -7.75 -17.29 17.09
CA HIS A 62 -9.13 -17.79 17.12
C HIS A 62 -10.08 -16.92 16.29
N HIS A 63 -9.83 -15.62 16.17
CA HIS A 63 -10.67 -14.72 15.36
C HIS A 63 -10.63 -15.04 13.86
N PHE A 64 -9.57 -15.73 13.40
CA PHE A 64 -9.31 -15.99 11.98
C PHE A 64 -9.57 -17.43 11.55
N LYS A 65 -9.86 -18.34 12.50
CA LYS A 65 -9.92 -19.80 12.29
C LYS A 65 -10.87 -20.24 11.16
N TYR A 66 -11.95 -19.51 10.94
CA TYR A 66 -13.01 -19.87 9.98
C TYR A 66 -12.98 -19.03 8.70
N LEU A 67 -11.96 -18.21 8.51
CA LEU A 67 -11.84 -17.37 7.32
C LEU A 67 -11.20 -18.14 6.17
N ASN A 68 -11.80 -18.01 4.99
CA ASN A 68 -11.11 -18.34 3.75
C ASN A 68 -9.85 -17.46 3.61
N PRO A 69 -8.72 -17.95 3.06
CA PRO A 69 -7.58 -17.07 2.80
C PRO A 69 -7.96 -15.92 1.85
N VAL A 70 -7.50 -14.70 2.11
CA VAL A 70 -7.74 -13.53 1.23
C VAL A 70 -7.29 -13.80 -0.22
N VAL A 71 -6.25 -14.62 -0.39
CA VAL A 71 -5.78 -15.07 -1.72
C VAL A 71 -6.89 -15.78 -2.52
N LYS A 72 -7.78 -16.52 -1.85
CA LYS A 72 -8.94 -17.16 -2.50
C LYS A 72 -9.94 -16.12 -3.02
N TRP A 73 -10.16 -15.04 -2.26
CA TRP A 73 -10.99 -13.91 -2.69
C TRP A 73 -10.43 -13.24 -3.94
N ILE A 74 -9.12 -12.94 -3.93
CA ILE A 74 -8.45 -12.32 -5.08
C ILE A 74 -8.51 -13.25 -6.31
N ASN A 75 -8.22 -14.54 -6.13
CA ASN A 75 -8.22 -15.49 -7.23
C ASN A 75 -9.62 -15.71 -7.83
N GLY A 76 -10.68 -15.65 -7.01
CA GLY A 76 -12.05 -15.80 -7.50
C GLY A 76 -12.54 -14.66 -8.39
N LEU A 77 -11.88 -13.49 -8.35
CA LEU A 77 -12.24 -12.31 -9.15
C LEU A 77 -11.13 -11.92 -10.14
N LEU A 78 -10.08 -12.72 -10.26
CA LEU A 78 -8.91 -12.37 -11.07
C LEU A 78 -9.24 -12.18 -12.56
N HIS A 79 -10.20 -12.94 -13.10
CA HIS A 79 -10.66 -12.78 -14.48
C HIS A 79 -11.26 -11.40 -14.71
N ARG A 80 -11.97 -10.84 -13.72
CA ARG A 80 -12.47 -9.46 -13.77
C ARG A 80 -11.31 -8.47 -13.75
N PHE A 81 -10.39 -8.63 -12.81
CA PHE A 81 -9.25 -7.72 -12.60
C PHE A 81 -8.30 -7.61 -13.79
N ARG A 82 -8.30 -8.57 -14.72
CA ARG A 82 -7.50 -8.48 -15.95
C ARG A 82 -8.12 -7.62 -17.06
N SER A 83 -9.29 -7.03 -16.85
CA SER A 83 -10.01 -6.23 -17.86
C SER A 83 -9.65 -4.75 -17.83
N ASP A 84 -10.12 -3.97 -18.81
CA ASP A 84 -10.03 -2.51 -18.77
C ASP A 84 -10.94 -1.90 -17.68
N ALA A 85 -10.71 -0.63 -17.37
CA ALA A 85 -11.37 0.07 -16.26
C ALA A 85 -12.90 0.08 -16.35
N LEU A 86 -13.49 0.08 -17.55
CA LEU A 86 -14.94 0.09 -17.73
C LEU A 86 -15.53 -1.32 -17.86
N SER A 87 -14.70 -2.33 -18.11
CA SER A 87 -15.13 -3.73 -18.16
C SER A 87 -14.96 -4.48 -16.83
N ILE A 88 -14.05 -4.03 -15.96
CA ILE A 88 -13.72 -4.69 -14.69
C ILE A 88 -14.93 -4.89 -13.78
N PHE A 89 -15.89 -3.95 -13.76
CA PHE A 89 -17.12 -4.00 -12.97
C PHE A 89 -18.39 -4.25 -13.79
N ASN A 90 -18.25 -4.45 -15.11
CA ASN A 90 -19.39 -4.56 -16.00
C ASN A 90 -20.05 -5.93 -15.91
N ASN A 91 -21.39 -5.95 -15.80
CA ASN A 91 -22.23 -7.16 -15.79
C ASN A 91 -21.71 -8.21 -14.80
N TRP A 92 -21.44 -7.82 -13.55
CA TRP A 92 -21.15 -8.78 -12.49
C TRP A 92 -22.39 -9.59 -12.16
N THR A 93 -22.20 -10.90 -11.94
CA THR A 93 -23.29 -11.75 -11.46
C THR A 93 -23.59 -11.45 -9.99
N HIS A 94 -24.77 -11.86 -9.51
CA HIS A 94 -25.09 -11.73 -8.08
C HIS A 94 -24.06 -12.47 -7.22
N ASP A 95 -23.62 -13.67 -7.64
CA ASP A 95 -22.58 -14.44 -6.94
C ASP A 95 -21.24 -13.68 -6.88
N GLU A 96 -20.83 -12.99 -7.95
CA GLU A 96 -19.60 -12.19 -7.95
C GLU A 96 -19.70 -10.98 -7.02
N ILE A 97 -20.85 -10.29 -7.02
CA ILE A 97 -21.12 -9.16 -6.12
C ILE A 97 -21.13 -9.62 -4.65
N ASP A 98 -21.79 -10.74 -4.35
CA ASP A 98 -21.83 -11.33 -3.01
C ASP A 98 -20.45 -11.77 -2.54
N PHE A 99 -19.68 -12.41 -3.44
CA PHE A 99 -18.32 -12.86 -3.18
C PHE A 99 -17.38 -11.68 -2.96
N PHE A 100 -17.48 -10.61 -3.75
CA PHE A 100 -16.76 -9.36 -3.51
C PHE A 100 -17.08 -8.79 -2.13
N GLY A 101 -18.36 -8.81 -1.75
CA GLY A 101 -18.85 -8.45 -0.42
C GLY A 101 -18.30 -9.29 0.74
N SER A 102 -17.79 -10.50 0.51
CA SER A 102 -17.30 -11.38 1.60
C SER A 102 -16.02 -10.87 2.28
N ILE A 103 -15.30 -9.93 1.68
CA ILE A 103 -14.07 -9.35 2.27
C ILE A 103 -14.32 -8.68 3.64
N VAL A 104 -15.58 -8.30 3.95
CA VAL A 104 -15.97 -7.75 5.24
C VAL A 104 -15.74 -8.73 6.39
N GLU A 105 -15.81 -10.03 6.13
CA GLU A 105 -15.51 -11.06 7.14
C GLU A 105 -14.05 -10.99 7.60
N HIS A 106 -13.12 -10.67 6.68
CA HIS A 106 -11.72 -10.41 7.02
C HIS A 106 -11.54 -9.10 7.79
N CYS A 107 -12.30 -8.06 7.47
CA CYS A 107 -12.30 -6.81 8.23
C CYS A 107 -12.78 -7.04 9.66
N ASP A 108 -13.87 -7.78 9.83
CA ASP A 108 -14.45 -8.07 11.14
C ASP A 108 -13.51 -8.88 12.04
N ALA A 109 -12.90 -9.96 11.53
CA ALA A 109 -11.96 -10.75 12.33
C ALA A 109 -10.75 -9.92 12.80
N LYS A 110 -10.23 -9.06 11.92
CA LYS A 110 -9.13 -8.14 12.28
C LYS A 110 -9.57 -7.10 13.29
N ASN A 111 -10.78 -6.56 13.15
CA ASN A 111 -11.34 -5.64 14.12
C ASN A 111 -11.48 -6.28 15.51
N ARG A 112 -12.01 -7.51 15.60
CA ARG A 112 -12.12 -8.24 16.88
C ARG A 112 -10.76 -8.46 17.52
N ALA A 113 -9.77 -8.89 16.73
CA ALA A 113 -8.41 -9.08 17.22
C ALA A 113 -7.76 -7.76 17.69
N LEU A 114 -7.90 -6.68 16.92
CA LEU A 114 -7.40 -5.36 17.28
C LEU A 114 -8.10 -4.81 18.53
N GLU A 115 -9.42 -4.93 18.60
CA GLU A 115 -10.21 -4.48 19.74
C GLU A 115 -9.81 -5.21 21.03
N GLN A 116 -9.56 -6.53 20.94
CA GLN A 116 -9.04 -7.30 22.06
C GLN A 116 -7.68 -6.77 22.53
N VAL A 117 -6.74 -6.57 21.61
CA VAL A 117 -5.41 -6.01 21.94
C VAL A 117 -5.54 -4.64 22.61
N LEU A 118 -6.36 -3.74 22.05
CA LEU A 118 -6.58 -2.41 22.60
C LEU A 118 -7.17 -2.50 24.01
N LYS A 119 -8.25 -3.26 24.22
CA LYS A 119 -8.90 -3.38 25.54
C LYS A 119 -7.99 -3.96 26.62
N GLU A 120 -7.18 -4.95 26.27
CA GLU A 120 -6.31 -5.63 27.24
C GLU A 120 -5.04 -4.82 27.58
N ASN A 121 -4.66 -3.85 26.75
CA ASN A 121 -3.37 -3.19 26.84
C ASN A 121 -3.43 -1.66 26.75
N GLU A 122 -4.61 -1.05 26.84
CA GLU A 122 -4.80 0.37 26.52
C GLU A 122 -3.89 1.30 27.33
N ASP A 123 -3.81 1.07 28.65
CA ASP A 123 -2.99 1.85 29.59
C ASP A 123 -1.47 1.76 29.31
N ASN A 124 -1.04 0.79 28.49
CA ASN A 124 0.35 0.61 28.09
C ASN A 124 0.78 1.56 26.96
N PHE A 125 -0.16 2.29 26.35
CA PHE A 125 0.10 3.13 25.19
C PHE A 125 -0.39 4.56 25.40
N ASP A 126 0.20 5.47 24.64
CA ASP A 126 -0.21 6.89 24.58
C ASP A 126 -0.93 7.20 23.26
N MET A 127 -0.74 6.36 22.23
CA MET A 127 -1.38 6.51 20.92
C MET A 127 -1.41 5.18 20.15
N PHE A 128 -2.47 5.00 19.36
CA PHE A 128 -2.57 3.93 18.37
C PHE A 128 -2.39 4.47 16.93
N ILE A 129 -1.60 3.78 16.10
CA ILE A 129 -1.43 4.11 14.68
C ILE A 129 -1.72 2.85 13.85
N GLY A 130 -2.72 2.94 12.97
CA GLY A 130 -3.24 1.79 12.24
C GLY A 130 -3.26 1.97 10.73
N ASP A 131 -2.68 1.02 9.99
CA ASP A 131 -2.81 0.91 8.53
C ASP A 131 -3.85 -0.16 8.15
N PHE A 132 -5.11 0.28 8.17
CA PHE A 132 -6.27 -0.51 7.82
C PHE A 132 -7.00 0.28 6.75
N MET A 133 -7.21 -0.30 5.56
CA MET A 133 -7.77 0.35 4.35
C MET A 133 -8.89 1.39 4.61
N SER A 134 -9.68 1.16 5.67
CA SER A 134 -10.59 2.11 6.31
C SER A 134 -10.38 2.10 7.83
N VAL A 135 -10.91 3.11 8.55
CA VAL A 135 -11.03 2.97 10.02
C VAL A 135 -11.92 1.78 10.35
N TYR A 136 -11.65 1.11 11.47
CA TYR A 136 -12.45 -0.01 11.97
C TYR A 136 -13.20 0.41 13.24
N PRO A 137 -14.31 -0.26 13.62
CA PRO A 137 -15.03 0.03 14.86
C PRO A 137 -14.14 0.11 16.12
N ALA A 138 -13.08 -0.70 16.20
CA ALA A 138 -12.10 -0.68 17.29
C ALA A 138 -11.47 0.70 17.53
N PHE A 139 -11.30 1.53 16.48
CA PHE A 139 -10.76 2.89 16.58
C PHE A 139 -11.71 3.82 17.38
N TYR A 140 -13.01 3.55 17.36
CA TYR A 140 -14.02 4.35 18.06
C TYR A 140 -14.30 3.85 19.48
N ARG A 141 -13.91 2.60 19.76
CA ARG A 141 -14.11 1.98 21.08
C ARG A 141 -12.92 2.13 22.01
N THR A 142 -11.75 2.49 21.48
CA THR A 142 -10.59 2.90 22.29
C THR A 142 -10.73 4.36 22.71
N THR A 143 -10.25 4.64 23.92
CA THR A 143 -10.00 5.97 24.48
C THR A 143 -8.65 6.56 24.02
N LEU A 144 -7.75 5.74 23.46
CA LEU A 144 -6.48 6.24 22.94
C LEU A 144 -6.72 7.21 21.78
N PRO A 145 -5.93 8.30 21.71
CA PRO A 145 -5.85 9.05 20.48
C PRO A 145 -5.26 8.15 19.38
N TRP A 146 -5.69 8.34 18.14
CA TRP A 146 -5.28 7.48 17.04
C TRP A 146 -4.98 8.20 15.73
N ALA A 147 -4.17 7.55 14.89
CA ALA A 147 -3.94 7.96 13.50
C ALA A 147 -4.26 6.84 12.51
N LEU A 148 -4.97 7.22 11.44
CA LEU A 148 -5.17 6.36 10.27
C LEU A 148 -3.99 6.50 9.31
N VAL A 149 -3.41 5.38 8.89
CA VAL A 149 -2.38 5.34 7.85
C VAL A 149 -3.02 4.92 6.53
N HIS A 150 -2.68 5.65 5.47
CA HIS A 150 -3.02 5.34 4.08
C HIS A 150 -1.73 5.04 3.31
N SER A 151 -1.48 3.76 3.02
CA SER A 151 -0.27 3.29 2.34
C SER A 151 -0.47 2.91 0.87
N SER A 152 -1.70 2.99 0.34
CA SER A 152 -2.01 2.85 -1.09
C SER A 152 -1.78 4.16 -1.83
N ASN A 153 -1.93 4.15 -3.16
CA ASN A 153 -1.97 5.39 -3.95
C ASN A 153 -2.97 6.40 -3.34
N PRO A 154 -2.60 7.69 -3.19
CA PRO A 154 -3.41 8.66 -2.46
C PRO A 154 -4.49 9.36 -3.30
N ILE A 155 -4.73 8.98 -4.56
CA ILE A 155 -5.70 9.68 -5.42
C ILE A 155 -7.11 9.77 -4.81
N CYS A 156 -7.53 8.77 -4.03
CA CYS A 156 -8.82 8.80 -3.32
C CYS A 156 -8.95 9.94 -2.28
N LEU A 157 -7.82 10.54 -1.86
CA LEU A 157 -7.80 11.66 -0.94
C LEU A 157 -8.10 13.00 -1.63
N TYR A 158 -8.17 13.02 -2.98
CA TYR A 158 -8.38 14.20 -3.79
C TYR A 158 -9.79 14.19 -4.44
N PRO A 159 -10.70 15.09 -4.02
CA PRO A 159 -12.09 15.15 -4.52
C PRO A 159 -12.24 15.37 -6.02
N GLU A 160 -11.41 16.23 -6.61
CA GLU A 160 -11.51 16.59 -8.03
C GLU A 160 -10.67 15.68 -8.95
N GLY A 161 -10.06 14.64 -8.38
CA GLY A 161 -9.28 13.64 -9.12
C GLY A 161 -10.15 12.58 -9.80
N PRO A 162 -9.56 11.79 -10.73
CA PRO A 162 -10.21 10.61 -11.29
C PRO A 162 -10.65 9.63 -10.18
N PRO A 163 -11.69 8.80 -10.42
CA PRO A 163 -12.09 7.75 -9.49
C PRO A 163 -10.90 6.85 -9.15
N ALA A 164 -10.67 6.61 -7.86
CA ALA A 164 -9.65 5.67 -7.42
C ALA A 164 -9.91 4.26 -8.00
N TRP A 165 -8.84 3.50 -8.23
CA TRP A 165 -8.83 2.16 -8.85
C TRP A 165 -9.22 2.11 -10.31
N SER A 166 -9.54 3.24 -10.94
CA SER A 166 -9.82 3.27 -12.37
C SER A 166 -8.55 3.18 -13.22
N GLY A 167 -7.41 3.65 -12.69
CA GLY A 167 -6.21 3.86 -13.50
C GLY A 167 -6.44 4.86 -14.64
N PHE A 168 -7.39 5.78 -14.51
CA PHE A 168 -7.56 6.90 -15.43
C PHE A 168 -6.48 7.95 -15.21
N SER A 169 -6.09 8.60 -16.30
CA SER A 169 -5.10 9.68 -16.26
C SER A 169 -5.68 10.92 -15.59
N VAL A 170 -4.86 11.67 -14.86
CA VAL A 170 -5.24 13.03 -14.41
C VAL A 170 -5.39 14.01 -15.57
N LYS A 171 -4.92 13.61 -16.77
CA LYS A 171 -5.05 14.37 -18.02
C LYS A 171 -6.25 13.90 -18.87
N GLU A 172 -7.02 12.93 -18.37
CA GLU A 172 -8.26 12.48 -19.02
C GLU A 172 -9.24 13.65 -19.11
N LYS A 173 -9.85 13.84 -20.29
CA LYS A 173 -10.73 14.97 -20.60
C LYS A 173 -12.18 14.53 -20.79
N GLU A 174 -12.49 13.27 -20.52
CA GLU A 174 -13.81 12.68 -20.70
C GLU A 174 -14.47 12.38 -19.34
N PRO A 175 -15.12 13.37 -18.69
CA PRO A 175 -15.75 13.19 -17.38
C PRO A 175 -16.86 12.12 -17.40
N GLU A 176 -17.48 11.87 -18.55
CA GLU A 176 -18.46 10.80 -18.74
C GLU A 176 -17.89 9.40 -18.44
N LYS A 177 -16.59 9.17 -18.69
CA LYS A 177 -15.93 7.90 -18.33
C LYS A 177 -15.87 7.72 -16.81
N TRP A 178 -15.65 8.81 -16.07
CA TRP A 178 -15.57 8.76 -14.61
C TRP A 178 -16.94 8.45 -14.02
N GLU A 179 -17.99 9.11 -14.51
CA GLU A 179 -19.37 8.81 -14.09
C GLU A 179 -19.79 7.39 -14.44
N LYS A 180 -19.42 6.91 -15.62
CA LYS A 180 -19.68 5.52 -16.01
C LYS A 180 -18.94 4.52 -15.11
N PHE A 181 -17.67 4.77 -14.81
CA PHE A 181 -16.91 3.93 -13.87
C PHE A 181 -17.57 3.90 -12.49
N ARG A 182 -17.97 5.07 -11.96
CA ARG A 182 -18.66 5.19 -10.67
C ARG A 182 -19.97 4.40 -10.66
N ALA A 183 -20.78 4.50 -11.71
CA ALA A 183 -22.03 3.75 -11.79
C ALA A 183 -21.77 2.23 -11.74
N LEU A 184 -20.84 1.73 -12.54
CA LEU A 184 -20.48 0.31 -12.58
C LEU A 184 -19.88 -0.18 -11.25
N PHE A 185 -18.94 0.58 -10.69
CA PHE A 185 -18.36 0.27 -9.39
C PHE A 185 -19.42 0.31 -8.28
N GLY A 186 -20.35 1.24 -8.35
CA GLY A 186 -21.46 1.38 -7.42
C GLY A 186 -22.39 0.17 -7.40
N GLU A 187 -22.69 -0.40 -8.57
CA GLU A 187 -23.46 -1.64 -8.67
C GLU A 187 -22.64 -2.83 -8.14
N ALA A 188 -21.41 -3.01 -8.63
CA ALA A 188 -20.54 -4.13 -8.27
C ALA A 188 -20.18 -4.17 -6.76
N SER A 189 -20.14 -3.02 -6.09
CA SER A 189 -19.84 -2.91 -4.66
C SER A 189 -21.08 -2.76 -3.76
N SER A 190 -22.30 -2.94 -4.29
CA SER A 190 -23.54 -2.76 -3.53
C SER A 190 -23.63 -3.61 -2.26
N VAL A 191 -23.50 -4.94 -2.39
CA VAL A 191 -23.52 -5.87 -1.24
C VAL A 191 -22.37 -5.60 -0.28
N LEU A 192 -21.19 -5.25 -0.82
CA LEU A 192 -20.04 -4.89 -0.01
C LEU A 192 -20.35 -3.68 0.89
N ARG A 193 -20.97 -2.62 0.34
CA ARG A 193 -21.42 -1.46 1.11
C ARG A 193 -22.42 -1.84 2.18
N GLU A 194 -23.45 -2.61 1.83
CA GLU A 194 -24.49 -3.04 2.78
C GLU A 194 -23.90 -3.84 3.94
N LYS A 195 -23.01 -4.79 3.66
CA LYS A 195 -22.29 -5.57 4.67
C LYS A 195 -21.43 -4.68 5.55
N MET A 196 -20.72 -3.70 4.98
CA MET A 196 -19.91 -2.74 5.75
C MET A 196 -20.78 -1.87 6.66
N TYR A 197 -21.89 -1.32 6.18
CA TYR A 197 -22.81 -0.55 7.04
C TYR A 197 -23.39 -1.41 8.17
N SER A 198 -23.81 -2.64 7.85
CA SER A 198 -24.35 -3.59 8.82
C SER A 198 -23.31 -3.98 9.87
N TRP A 199 -22.08 -4.20 9.44
CA TRP A 199 -20.94 -4.48 10.30
C TRP A 199 -20.70 -3.32 11.28
N TRP A 200 -20.57 -2.09 10.80
CA TRP A 200 -20.42 -0.90 11.66
C TRP A 200 -21.56 -0.76 12.68
N LYS A 201 -22.80 -0.89 12.22
CA LYS A 201 -23.99 -0.83 13.07
C LYS A 201 -23.96 -1.87 14.19
N SER A 202 -23.45 -3.07 13.92
CA SER A 202 -23.40 -4.16 14.90
C SER A 202 -22.46 -3.89 16.08
N TYR A 203 -21.50 -2.96 15.94
CA TYR A 203 -20.59 -2.55 17.01
C TYR A 203 -21.09 -1.33 17.79
N GLU A 204 -22.27 -0.79 17.44
CA GLU A 204 -22.90 0.37 18.09
C GLU A 204 -22.00 1.62 18.13
N VAL A 205 -21.13 1.78 17.14
CA VAL A 205 -20.26 2.95 16.97
C VAL A 205 -20.84 3.90 15.91
N PRO A 206 -20.54 5.21 15.98
CA PRO A 206 -20.89 6.14 14.91
C PRO A 206 -20.29 5.70 13.58
N TYR A 207 -21.00 5.92 12.47
CA TYR A 207 -20.38 5.75 11.15
C TYR A 207 -19.25 6.77 10.97
N PRO A 208 -18.20 6.43 10.20
CA PRO A 208 -17.15 7.38 9.85
C PRO A 208 -17.75 8.61 9.20
N ASN A 209 -17.16 9.77 9.47
CA ASN A 209 -17.54 10.99 8.78
C ASN A 209 -17.20 10.88 7.27
N ILE A 210 -18.22 10.68 6.44
CA ILE A 210 -18.11 10.67 4.98
C ILE A 210 -18.67 12.00 4.47
N LYS A 211 -17.79 12.98 4.23
CA LYS A 211 -18.19 14.26 3.63
C LYS A 211 -18.28 14.19 2.11
N ASP A 212 -17.49 13.29 1.52
CA ASP A 212 -17.42 13.07 0.08
C ASP A 212 -18.35 11.89 -0.29
N SER A 213 -19.46 12.21 -0.95
CA SER A 213 -20.52 11.24 -1.30
C SER A 213 -20.21 10.39 -2.53
N ARG A 214 -19.02 10.51 -3.14
CA ARG A 214 -18.64 9.67 -4.28
C ARG A 214 -18.60 8.20 -3.87
N ILE A 215 -19.03 7.33 -4.78
CA ILE A 215 -19.29 5.92 -4.51
C ILE A 215 -18.02 5.08 -4.29
N GLU A 216 -16.85 5.62 -4.59
CA GLU A 216 -15.54 5.03 -4.31
C GLU A 216 -15.03 5.37 -2.91
N ASN A 217 -15.62 6.36 -2.22
CA ASN A 217 -15.06 6.93 -1.00
C ASN A 217 -15.60 6.39 0.31
N TRP A 218 -16.69 5.63 0.30
CA TRP A 218 -17.17 4.95 1.52
C TRP A 218 -16.13 3.93 2.04
N TRP A 219 -15.23 3.44 1.18
CA TRP A 219 -14.08 2.59 1.56
C TRP A 219 -12.94 3.39 2.20
N TYR A 220 -12.86 4.71 1.95
CA TYR A 220 -11.78 5.56 2.42
C TYR A 220 -12.31 6.59 3.42
N SER A 221 -12.03 6.36 4.69
CA SER A 221 -12.50 7.26 5.75
C SER A 221 -11.67 8.54 5.82
N GLU A 222 -12.32 9.68 6.06
CA GLU A 222 -11.59 10.88 6.49
C GLU A 222 -10.99 10.62 7.89
N PRO A 223 -9.76 11.06 8.15
CA PRO A 223 -9.19 10.95 9.48
C PRO A 223 -9.98 11.87 10.42
N GLU A 224 -10.53 11.32 11.50
CA GLU A 224 -11.24 12.13 12.49
C GLU A 224 -10.29 12.88 13.41
N GLN A 225 -9.12 12.29 13.68
CA GLN A 225 -8.12 12.86 14.58
C GLN A 225 -6.83 13.25 13.83
N LEU A 226 -6.13 12.26 13.28
CA LEU A 226 -4.91 12.43 12.50
C LEU A 226 -4.86 11.39 11.38
N GLY A 227 -4.42 11.80 10.19
CA GLY A 227 -4.18 10.91 9.06
C GLY A 227 -2.72 10.98 8.63
N ILE A 228 -2.14 9.87 8.21
CA ILE A 228 -0.79 9.78 7.65
C ILE A 228 -0.90 9.12 6.28
N TYR A 229 -0.44 9.76 5.22
CA TYR A 229 -0.39 9.12 3.90
C TYR A 229 1.04 9.10 3.35
N HIS A 230 1.43 7.95 2.79
CA HIS A 230 2.79 7.73 2.31
C HIS A 230 2.86 7.92 0.80
N TYR A 231 3.32 9.10 0.36
CA TYR A 231 3.52 9.39 -1.05
C TYR A 231 4.47 10.59 -1.28
N PRO A 232 5.36 10.58 -2.28
CA PRO A 232 6.33 11.66 -2.51
C PRO A 232 5.69 12.96 -2.98
N GLU A 233 6.13 14.10 -2.44
CA GLU A 233 5.66 15.43 -2.85
C GLU A 233 5.60 15.65 -4.37
N LEU A 234 6.65 15.27 -5.08
CA LEU A 234 6.75 15.50 -6.53
C LEU A 234 5.91 14.52 -7.37
N LEU A 235 5.32 13.51 -6.74
CA LEU A 235 4.36 12.59 -7.36
C LEU A 235 2.94 12.81 -6.86
N ASP A 236 2.75 13.55 -5.79
CA ASP A 236 1.44 13.78 -5.19
C ASP A 236 0.50 14.54 -6.14
N TYR A 237 -0.80 14.47 -5.90
CA TYR A 237 -1.82 14.85 -6.89
C TYR A 237 -2.25 16.32 -6.81
N HIS A 238 -1.32 17.23 -6.51
CA HIS A 238 -1.65 18.66 -6.33
C HIS A 238 -2.28 19.31 -7.57
N GLU A 239 -2.08 18.75 -8.76
CA GLU A 239 -2.68 19.25 -9.99
C GLU A 239 -4.20 19.02 -10.08
N VAL A 240 -4.74 18.09 -9.29
CA VAL A 240 -6.18 17.82 -9.23
C VAL A 240 -6.84 18.48 -8.02
N GLY A 241 -6.20 19.49 -7.42
CA GLY A 241 -6.78 20.30 -6.36
C GLY A 241 -6.37 19.88 -4.94
N PRO A 242 -7.06 20.43 -3.91
CA PRO A 242 -6.68 20.19 -2.53
C PRO A 242 -7.08 18.79 -2.05
N ILE A 243 -6.30 18.25 -1.12
CA ILE A 243 -6.67 17.06 -0.36
C ILE A 243 -7.94 17.33 0.47
N ARG A 244 -8.81 16.33 0.62
CA ARG A 244 -10.13 16.47 1.27
C ARG A 244 -10.09 16.85 2.76
N SER A 245 -8.95 16.69 3.44
CA SER A 245 -8.81 17.05 4.86
C SER A 245 -7.40 17.54 5.20
N ASP A 246 -7.33 18.60 6.00
CA ASP A 246 -6.13 19.18 6.58
C ASP A 246 -5.48 18.34 7.69
N LYS A 247 -6.18 17.30 8.17
CA LYS A 247 -5.68 16.35 9.17
C LYS A 247 -4.74 15.31 8.57
N TRP A 248 -4.66 15.21 7.24
CA TRP A 248 -3.68 14.38 6.57
C TRP A 248 -2.27 14.99 6.68
N VAL A 249 -1.32 14.14 7.04
CA VAL A 249 0.10 14.44 7.08
C VAL A 249 0.79 13.57 6.06
N ARG A 250 1.46 14.19 5.11
CA ARG A 250 2.26 13.46 4.13
C ARG A 250 3.56 12.96 4.75
N LEU A 251 3.87 11.71 4.47
CA LEU A 251 5.18 11.10 4.64
C LEU A 251 5.72 10.79 3.24
N ASP A 252 6.78 11.46 2.80
CA ASP A 252 7.25 11.29 1.41
C ASP A 252 7.85 9.90 1.17
N CYS A 253 8.44 9.29 2.21
CA CYS A 253 9.15 8.02 2.06
C CYS A 253 9.18 7.19 3.36
N ALA A 254 8.50 6.04 3.34
CA ALA A 254 8.51 4.98 4.34
C ALA A 254 9.29 3.76 3.78
N ILE A 255 10.51 4.02 3.31
CA ILE A 255 11.38 3.00 2.68
C ILE A 255 12.00 2.12 3.76
N ARG A 256 11.80 0.80 3.63
CA ARG A 256 12.42 -0.19 4.51
C ARG A 256 13.92 -0.31 4.25
N LYS A 257 14.65 -0.76 5.27
CA LYS A 257 16.03 -1.23 5.13
C LYS A 257 16.07 -2.55 4.34
N PRO A 258 17.19 -2.85 3.65
CA PRO A 258 17.38 -4.16 3.04
C PRO A 258 17.35 -5.25 4.12
N ASP A 259 16.87 -6.45 3.75
CA ASP A 259 16.84 -7.58 4.68
C ASP A 259 18.25 -8.14 4.92
N ASN A 260 19.13 -8.01 3.92
CA ASN A 260 20.54 -8.34 4.03
C ASN A 260 21.39 -7.06 4.08
N VAL A 261 22.38 -7.03 4.99
CA VAL A 261 23.31 -5.89 5.09
C VAL A 261 24.35 -5.91 3.96
N GLU A 262 24.65 -7.09 3.45
CA GLU A 262 25.62 -7.26 2.35
C GLU A 262 25.00 -6.86 1.00
N PRO A 263 25.75 -6.15 0.14
CA PRO A 263 25.28 -5.78 -1.19
C PRO A 263 24.89 -6.99 -2.02
N PHE A 264 23.88 -6.82 -2.89
CA PHE A 264 23.49 -7.87 -3.81
C PHE A 264 24.59 -8.18 -4.82
N ILE A 265 25.06 -9.42 -4.86
CA ILE A 265 26.06 -9.89 -5.82
C ILE A 265 25.34 -10.44 -7.05
N ILE A 266 25.61 -9.84 -8.22
CA ILE A 266 25.07 -10.34 -9.49
C ILE A 266 25.53 -11.80 -9.70
N PRO A 267 24.60 -12.76 -9.91
CA PRO A 267 24.93 -14.16 -10.13
C PRO A 267 25.89 -14.38 -11.30
N GLU A 268 26.82 -15.32 -11.17
CA GLU A 268 27.84 -15.59 -12.20
C GLU A 268 27.22 -15.94 -13.56
N SER A 269 26.08 -16.64 -13.55
CA SER A 269 25.31 -16.97 -14.76
C SER A 269 24.85 -15.75 -15.56
N LEU A 270 24.77 -14.57 -14.93
CA LEU A 270 24.37 -13.31 -15.56
C LEU A 270 25.56 -12.38 -15.86
N LYS A 271 26.74 -12.57 -15.25
CA LYS A 271 27.85 -11.61 -15.39
C LYS A 271 28.42 -11.57 -16.81
N SER A 272 28.52 -12.71 -17.46
CA SER A 272 29.08 -12.82 -18.81
C SER A 272 28.08 -12.53 -19.94
N LEU A 273 26.80 -12.36 -19.61
CA LEU A 273 25.75 -12.14 -20.61
C LEU A 273 25.66 -10.65 -20.99
N PRO A 274 25.33 -10.33 -22.26
CA PRO A 274 25.18 -8.95 -22.70
C PRO A 274 23.89 -8.31 -22.16
N GLY A 275 23.80 -6.99 -22.30
CA GLY A 275 22.57 -6.23 -22.05
C GLY A 275 22.39 -5.73 -20.61
N LYS A 276 21.32 -4.96 -20.43
CA LYS A 276 20.94 -4.34 -19.16
C LYS A 276 20.45 -5.38 -18.16
N LEU A 277 20.56 -5.07 -16.87
CA LEU A 277 20.06 -5.93 -15.79
C LEU A 277 18.68 -5.44 -15.33
N ILE A 278 17.68 -6.30 -15.41
CA ILE A 278 16.28 -5.95 -15.17
C ILE A 278 15.76 -6.78 -14.00
N TYR A 279 15.15 -6.12 -13.02
CA TYR A 279 14.43 -6.83 -11.96
C TYR A 279 12.97 -7.06 -12.36
N PHE A 280 12.51 -8.30 -12.29
CA PHE A 280 11.12 -8.67 -12.58
C PHE A 280 10.45 -9.27 -11.35
N SER A 281 9.38 -8.62 -10.87
CA SER A 281 8.58 -9.08 -9.73
C SER A 281 7.13 -8.63 -9.82
N LEU A 282 6.19 -9.56 -9.86
CA LEU A 282 4.76 -9.26 -9.81
C LEU A 282 4.19 -9.27 -8.38
N GLY A 283 5.07 -9.17 -7.37
CA GLY A 283 4.70 -9.30 -5.96
C GLY A 283 4.20 -10.70 -5.61
N SER A 284 3.94 -10.96 -4.32
CA SER A 284 3.57 -12.30 -3.86
C SER A 284 2.29 -12.84 -4.52
N LEU A 285 1.32 -11.95 -4.81
CA LEU A 285 0.04 -12.32 -5.41
C LEU A 285 0.16 -12.57 -6.92
N GLY A 286 0.79 -11.65 -7.65
CA GLY A 286 0.99 -11.82 -9.10
C GLY A 286 1.90 -13.00 -9.41
N SER A 287 2.99 -13.16 -8.64
CA SER A 287 3.91 -14.29 -8.81
C SER A 287 3.32 -15.64 -8.38
N ALA A 288 2.21 -15.67 -7.63
CA ALA A 288 1.47 -16.91 -7.36
C ALA A 288 0.69 -17.44 -8.58
N GLN A 289 0.52 -16.62 -9.63
CA GLN A 289 -0.12 -17.01 -10.90
C GLN A 289 0.89 -17.64 -11.84
N VAL A 290 1.06 -18.95 -11.71
CA VAL A 290 2.10 -19.73 -12.41
C VAL A 290 2.03 -19.56 -13.93
N ASP A 291 0.85 -19.61 -14.54
CA ASP A 291 0.71 -19.48 -16.00
C ASP A 291 1.05 -18.08 -16.50
N LEU A 292 0.75 -17.05 -15.71
CA LEU A 292 1.12 -15.68 -16.02
C LEU A 292 2.64 -15.51 -15.94
N MET A 293 3.26 -16.03 -14.87
CA MET A 293 4.71 -16.02 -14.71
C MET A 293 5.41 -16.78 -15.84
N LYS A 294 4.92 -17.97 -16.23
CA LYS A 294 5.43 -18.72 -17.39
C LYS A 294 5.31 -17.93 -18.69
N THR A 295 4.20 -17.22 -18.88
CA THR A 295 3.99 -16.36 -20.06
C THR A 295 5.04 -15.25 -20.12
N PHE A 296 5.25 -14.52 -19.02
CA PHE A 296 6.29 -13.48 -18.97
C PHE A 296 7.69 -14.06 -19.09
N ILE A 297 8.04 -15.15 -18.41
CA ILE A 297 9.35 -15.79 -18.53
C ILE A 297 9.63 -16.18 -20.00
N LYS A 298 8.64 -16.72 -20.71
CA LYS A 298 8.76 -17.06 -22.13
C LYS A 298 8.98 -15.83 -23.02
N ILE A 299 8.32 -14.72 -22.75
CA ILE A 299 8.50 -13.47 -23.49
C ILE A 299 9.88 -12.87 -23.20
N LEU A 300 10.20 -12.71 -21.91
CA LEU A 300 11.43 -12.07 -21.43
C LEU A 300 12.68 -12.88 -21.78
N SER A 301 12.59 -14.20 -21.99
CA SER A 301 13.72 -15.03 -22.43
C SER A 301 14.21 -14.72 -23.84
N LYS A 302 13.40 -14.02 -24.64
CA LYS A 302 13.74 -13.53 -25.98
C LYS A 302 14.37 -12.13 -25.98
N CYS A 303 14.34 -11.44 -24.85
CA CYS A 303 14.88 -10.09 -24.72
C CYS A 303 16.43 -10.14 -24.64
N PRO A 304 17.17 -9.24 -25.33
CA PRO A 304 18.63 -9.20 -25.31
C PRO A 304 19.19 -8.57 -24.01
N HIS A 305 18.54 -8.85 -22.88
CA HIS A 305 18.84 -8.33 -21.54
C HIS A 305 18.80 -9.45 -20.52
N ARG A 306 19.28 -9.15 -19.32
CA ARG A 306 19.44 -10.10 -18.21
C ARG A 306 18.39 -9.83 -17.15
N PHE A 307 17.84 -10.88 -16.55
CA PHE A 307 16.76 -10.74 -15.57
C PHE A 307 17.10 -11.35 -14.22
N ILE A 308 16.82 -10.59 -13.16
CA ILE A 308 16.66 -11.11 -11.81
C ILE A 308 15.15 -11.28 -11.57
N VAL A 309 14.70 -12.50 -11.30
CA VAL A 309 13.28 -12.85 -11.19
C VAL A 309 12.92 -13.20 -9.75
N SER A 310 12.00 -12.46 -9.14
CA SER A 310 11.33 -12.87 -7.91
C SER A 310 10.19 -13.83 -8.25
N LYS A 311 10.46 -15.14 -8.14
CA LYS A 311 9.56 -16.21 -8.57
C LYS A 311 8.30 -16.36 -7.69
N GLY A 312 8.34 -15.85 -6.46
CA GLY A 312 7.22 -15.88 -5.53
C GLY A 312 6.92 -17.27 -4.94
N PRO A 313 5.76 -17.43 -4.28
CA PRO A 313 5.48 -18.58 -3.41
C PRO A 313 5.32 -19.92 -4.15
N LYS A 314 5.15 -19.91 -5.47
CA LYS A 314 5.07 -21.10 -6.32
C LYS A 314 6.24 -21.19 -7.31
N GLY A 315 7.36 -20.55 -6.98
CA GLY A 315 8.49 -20.42 -7.88
C GLY A 315 9.21 -21.71 -8.22
N ASP A 316 8.98 -22.80 -7.47
CA ASP A 316 9.50 -24.13 -7.79
C ASP A 316 8.84 -24.75 -9.04
N GLN A 317 7.72 -24.18 -9.50
CA GLN A 317 7.02 -24.60 -10.72
C GLN A 317 7.46 -23.82 -11.97
N LEU A 318 8.45 -22.92 -11.81
CA LEU A 318 8.92 -22.02 -12.86
C LEU A 318 10.32 -22.42 -13.31
N GLU A 319 10.46 -22.66 -14.60
CA GLU A 319 11.77 -22.84 -15.26
C GLU A 319 12.17 -21.51 -15.87
N LEU A 320 13.36 -21.03 -15.53
CA LEU A 320 13.88 -19.75 -15.99
C LEU A 320 14.66 -19.88 -17.31
N GLY A 321 14.61 -18.84 -18.13
CA GLY A 321 15.36 -18.77 -19.39
C GLY A 321 16.87 -18.60 -19.17
N PRO A 322 17.70 -18.81 -20.21
CA PRO A 322 19.16 -18.75 -20.10
C PRO A 322 19.71 -17.36 -19.75
N ASN A 323 18.92 -16.30 -19.95
CA ASN A 323 19.24 -14.92 -19.60
C ASN A 323 18.71 -14.50 -18.22
N MET A 324 18.31 -15.46 -17.37
CA MET A 324 17.65 -15.19 -16.11
C MET A 324 18.31 -15.92 -14.94
N TRP A 325 18.23 -15.29 -13.78
CA TRP A 325 18.43 -15.92 -12.48
C TRP A 325 17.27 -15.51 -11.57
N GLY A 326 16.89 -16.34 -10.61
CA GLY A 326 15.81 -15.98 -9.71
C GLY A 326 15.56 -16.99 -8.61
N GLU A 327 15.00 -16.48 -7.52
CA GLU A 327 14.66 -17.23 -6.32
C GLU A 327 13.19 -17.03 -5.98
N ASN A 328 12.64 -17.87 -5.10
CA ASN A 328 11.26 -17.71 -4.62
C ASN A 328 11.09 -16.39 -3.86
N TYR A 329 12.15 -15.94 -3.19
CA TYR A 329 12.26 -14.63 -2.57
C TYR A 329 13.57 -13.96 -2.98
N VAL A 330 13.50 -12.70 -3.38
CA VAL A 330 14.65 -11.86 -3.72
C VAL A 330 14.58 -10.61 -2.86
N ASP A 331 15.69 -10.24 -2.21
CA ASP A 331 15.78 -8.98 -1.46
C ASP A 331 15.73 -7.80 -2.44
N GLN A 332 14.51 -7.28 -2.63
CA GLN A 332 14.23 -6.22 -3.59
C GLN A 332 15.08 -4.97 -3.35
N ILE A 333 15.26 -4.53 -2.09
CA ILE A 333 16.00 -3.29 -1.80
C ILE A 333 17.44 -3.42 -2.28
N SER A 334 18.08 -4.54 -1.99
CA SER A 334 19.46 -4.80 -2.39
C SER A 334 19.60 -4.95 -3.91
N VAL A 335 18.64 -5.57 -4.59
CA VAL A 335 18.64 -5.69 -6.06
C VAL A 335 18.41 -4.34 -6.75
N LEU A 336 17.59 -3.46 -6.16
CA LEU A 336 17.35 -2.12 -6.70
C LEU A 336 18.62 -1.28 -6.84
N GLU A 337 19.71 -1.60 -6.14
CA GLU A 337 20.97 -0.87 -6.27
C GLU A 337 21.68 -1.15 -7.61
N VAL A 338 21.56 -2.37 -8.12
CA VAL A 338 22.39 -2.88 -9.24
C VAL A 338 21.65 -2.97 -10.58
N VAL A 339 20.33 -2.84 -10.60
CA VAL A 339 19.52 -2.96 -11.82
C VAL A 339 19.37 -1.64 -12.58
N ASP A 340 19.06 -1.75 -13.87
CA ASP A 340 18.81 -0.64 -14.79
C ASP A 340 17.30 -0.35 -14.97
N LEU A 341 16.44 -1.35 -14.78
CA LEU A 341 14.98 -1.26 -14.94
C LEU A 341 14.28 -2.19 -13.96
N VAL A 342 13.07 -1.79 -13.53
CA VAL A 342 12.18 -2.65 -12.74
C VAL A 342 10.87 -2.91 -13.49
N ILE A 343 10.50 -4.16 -13.66
CA ILE A 343 9.18 -4.59 -14.13
C ILE A 343 8.39 -5.07 -12.91
N THR A 344 7.34 -4.35 -12.54
CA THR A 344 6.59 -4.55 -11.29
C THR A 344 5.09 -4.61 -11.50
N HIS A 345 4.36 -5.26 -10.60
CA HIS A 345 2.91 -5.16 -10.54
C HIS A 345 2.37 -3.78 -10.11
N GLY A 346 3.21 -2.92 -9.52
CA GLY A 346 2.81 -1.55 -9.13
C GLY A 346 2.15 -1.41 -7.76
N GLY A 347 2.27 -2.40 -6.86
CA GLY A 347 1.91 -2.20 -5.46
C GLY A 347 2.72 -1.03 -4.87
N ASN A 348 2.06 -0.17 -4.09
CA ASN A 348 2.58 1.16 -3.76
C ASN A 348 3.99 1.14 -3.14
N ASN A 349 4.30 0.20 -2.24
CA ASN A 349 5.66 0.11 -1.68
C ASN A 349 6.72 -0.20 -2.73
N THR A 350 6.53 -1.22 -3.58
CA THR A 350 7.50 -1.51 -4.64
C THR A 350 7.63 -0.34 -5.61
N PHE A 351 6.52 0.32 -5.92
CA PHE A 351 6.49 1.52 -6.76
C PHE A 351 7.38 2.61 -6.17
N LEU A 352 7.19 2.94 -4.89
CA LEU A 352 7.96 3.98 -4.20
C LEU A 352 9.41 3.59 -3.91
N GLU A 353 9.70 2.33 -3.57
CA GLU A 353 11.07 1.81 -3.39
C GLU A 353 11.87 1.92 -4.70
N THR A 354 11.25 1.59 -5.83
CA THR A 354 11.85 1.69 -7.17
C THR A 354 12.20 3.14 -7.54
N ILE A 355 11.27 4.06 -7.26
CA ILE A 355 11.46 5.50 -7.51
C ILE A 355 12.51 6.08 -6.56
N TYR A 356 12.51 5.66 -5.30
CA TYR A 356 13.54 6.05 -4.34
C TYR A 356 14.94 5.60 -4.79
N ALA A 357 15.06 4.43 -5.42
CA ALA A 357 16.30 3.93 -6.02
C ALA A 357 16.63 4.58 -7.39
N ALA A 358 15.83 5.57 -7.84
CA ALA A 358 15.97 6.27 -9.11
C ALA A 358 15.97 5.32 -10.33
N LYS A 359 15.19 4.24 -10.29
CA LYS A 359 15.12 3.26 -11.38
C LYS A 359 13.86 3.45 -12.21
N PRO A 360 13.95 3.62 -13.54
CA PRO A 360 12.75 3.61 -14.38
C PRO A 360 12.00 2.29 -14.21
N LEU A 361 10.70 2.31 -14.52
CA LEU A 361 9.84 1.16 -14.26
C LEU A 361 8.79 0.91 -15.33
N ILE A 362 8.45 -0.36 -15.49
CA ILE A 362 7.28 -0.83 -16.22
C ILE A 362 6.30 -1.40 -15.21
N VAL A 363 5.08 -0.88 -15.18
CA VAL A 363 4.03 -1.31 -14.28
C VAL A 363 3.03 -2.19 -15.00
N ILE A 364 2.79 -3.39 -14.47
CA ILE A 364 1.85 -4.39 -14.96
C ILE A 364 0.75 -4.57 -13.90
N PRO A 365 -0.24 -3.65 -13.85
CA PRO A 365 -1.21 -3.63 -12.76
C PRO A 365 -2.18 -4.81 -12.84
N PHE A 366 -2.60 -5.30 -11.68
CA PHE A 366 -3.67 -6.29 -11.57
C PHE A 366 -4.97 -5.67 -11.09
N PHE A 367 -4.98 -5.00 -9.93
CA PHE A 367 -6.21 -4.53 -9.31
C PHE A 367 -5.96 -3.35 -8.37
N MET A 368 -7.05 -2.63 -8.04
CA MET A 368 -7.05 -1.53 -7.08
C MET A 368 -5.99 -0.46 -7.39
N ASP A 369 -5.24 -0.02 -6.38
CA ASP A 369 -4.30 1.11 -6.44
C ASP A 369 -3.12 0.89 -7.39
N GLN A 370 -2.87 -0.35 -7.79
CA GLN A 370 -1.87 -0.69 -8.81
C GLN A 370 -2.21 -0.03 -10.16
N LEU A 371 -3.49 0.06 -10.51
CA LEU A 371 -3.96 0.69 -11.74
C LEU A 371 -3.62 2.19 -11.72
N ASP A 372 -3.82 2.83 -10.57
CA ASP A 372 -3.54 4.26 -10.37
C ASP A 372 -2.03 4.53 -10.36
N ASN A 373 -1.23 3.68 -9.72
CA ASN A 373 0.24 3.78 -9.75
C ASN A 373 0.80 3.58 -11.16
N ALA A 374 0.26 2.62 -11.92
CA ALA A 374 0.65 2.39 -13.31
C ALA A 374 0.39 3.63 -14.16
N GLN A 375 -0.79 4.25 -13.99
CA GLN A 375 -1.11 5.46 -14.71
C GLN A 375 -0.29 6.66 -14.23
N ARG A 376 0.01 6.75 -12.93
CA ARG A 376 0.85 7.82 -12.38
C ARG A 376 2.27 7.76 -12.94
N ALA A 377 2.81 6.57 -13.16
CA ALA A 377 4.10 6.36 -13.82
C ALA A 377 4.13 7.00 -15.22
N VAL A 378 3.05 6.79 -15.99
CA VAL A 378 2.88 7.34 -17.35
C VAL A 378 2.66 8.85 -17.30
N ASP A 379 1.76 9.34 -16.44
CA ASP A 379 1.40 10.75 -16.36
C ASP A 379 2.59 11.65 -15.96
N CYS A 380 3.42 11.16 -15.04
CA CYS A 380 4.65 11.83 -14.61
C CYS A 380 5.80 11.61 -15.61
N GLY A 381 5.69 10.62 -16.50
CA GLY A 381 6.72 10.25 -17.45
C GLY A 381 7.97 9.72 -16.77
N ILE A 382 7.79 8.77 -15.85
CA ILE A 382 8.87 8.07 -15.13
C ILE A 382 8.92 6.58 -15.49
N GLY A 383 7.95 6.09 -16.26
CA GLY A 383 7.81 4.70 -16.60
C GLY A 383 6.70 4.44 -17.61
N SER A 384 6.47 3.16 -17.88
CA SER A 384 5.45 2.69 -18.81
C SER A 384 4.46 1.74 -18.14
N ARG A 385 3.31 1.52 -18.78
CA ARG A 385 2.24 0.64 -18.32
C ARG A 385 2.00 -0.47 -19.34
N ILE A 386 1.86 -1.71 -18.89
CA ILE A 386 1.43 -2.84 -19.72
C ILE A 386 0.16 -3.42 -19.10
N ASN A 387 -0.95 -3.39 -19.85
CA ASN A 387 -2.21 -3.95 -19.41
C ASN A 387 -2.28 -5.45 -19.71
N LEU A 388 -2.77 -6.24 -18.74
CA LEU A 388 -2.88 -7.70 -18.91
C LEU A 388 -3.92 -8.12 -19.97
N HIS A 389 -4.99 -7.35 -20.20
CA HIS A 389 -5.96 -7.61 -21.28
C HIS A 389 -5.40 -7.33 -22.68
N GLU A 390 -4.28 -6.61 -22.80
CA GLU A 390 -3.65 -6.25 -24.06
C GLU A 390 -2.30 -6.94 -24.25
N LEU A 391 -2.06 -8.01 -23.49
CA LEU A 391 -0.76 -8.67 -23.42
C LEU A 391 -0.38 -9.23 -24.79
N ASP A 392 0.68 -8.67 -25.35
CA ASP A 392 1.28 -9.07 -26.61
C ASP A 392 2.80 -9.10 -26.46
N GLU A 393 3.43 -10.16 -26.97
CA GLU A 393 4.87 -10.37 -26.86
C GLU A 393 5.66 -9.21 -27.46
N THR A 394 5.28 -8.77 -28.66
CA THR A 394 5.98 -7.69 -29.37
C THR A 394 5.89 -6.39 -28.60
N LYS A 395 4.70 -6.05 -28.11
CA LYS A 395 4.47 -4.85 -27.27
C LYS A 395 5.30 -4.90 -25.99
N VAL A 396 5.36 -6.03 -25.30
CA VAL A 396 6.16 -6.18 -24.06
C VAL A 396 7.64 -5.91 -24.35
N LEU A 397 8.20 -6.55 -25.37
CA LEU A 397 9.61 -6.38 -25.73
C LEU A 397 9.92 -4.94 -26.17
N GLN A 398 9.05 -4.33 -26.98
CA GLN A 398 9.20 -2.93 -27.39
C GLN A 398 9.12 -1.97 -26.21
N THR A 399 8.21 -2.21 -25.26
CA THR A 399 8.06 -1.37 -24.06
C THR A 399 9.33 -1.40 -23.20
N ILE A 400 9.97 -2.56 -23.08
CA ILE A 400 11.25 -2.71 -22.36
C ILE A 400 12.34 -1.83 -22.99
N GLU A 401 12.56 -1.96 -24.30
CA GLU A 401 13.56 -1.17 -25.02
C GLU A 401 13.28 0.33 -24.96
N GLN A 402 12.02 0.73 -25.15
CA GLN A 402 11.60 2.14 -25.06
C GLN A 402 11.81 2.72 -23.67
N THR A 403 11.49 1.97 -22.61
CA THR A 403 11.65 2.43 -21.23
C THR A 403 13.13 2.57 -20.87
N LEU A 404 13.97 1.60 -21.27
CA LEU A 404 15.42 1.63 -21.02
C LEU A 404 16.14 2.75 -21.76
N SER A 405 15.68 3.08 -22.97
CA SER A 405 16.31 4.08 -23.83
C SER A 405 15.78 5.50 -23.67
N ASN A 406 14.81 5.74 -22.77
CA ASN A 406 14.21 7.06 -22.59
C ASN A 406 14.96 7.91 -21.53
N PRO A 407 15.79 8.89 -21.94
CA PRO A 407 16.56 9.70 -20.99
C PRO A 407 15.67 10.61 -20.13
N SER A 408 14.49 11.01 -20.63
CA SER A 408 13.57 11.86 -19.86
C SER A 408 12.99 11.14 -18.64
N TYR A 409 12.79 9.82 -18.73
CA TYR A 409 12.34 9.02 -17.58
C TYR A 409 13.38 9.03 -16.48
N VAL A 410 14.65 8.83 -16.83
CA VAL A 410 15.78 8.83 -15.89
C VAL A 410 15.95 10.21 -15.23
N GLU A 411 15.90 11.29 -16.01
CA GLU A 411 16.03 12.66 -15.47
C GLU A 411 14.95 12.95 -14.41
N LYS A 412 13.69 12.65 -14.74
CA LYS A 412 12.56 12.93 -13.85
C LYS A 412 12.58 12.05 -12.60
N ILE A 413 12.90 10.77 -12.74
CA ILE A 413 12.91 9.86 -11.59
C ILE A 413 14.06 10.18 -10.63
N VAL A 414 15.22 10.61 -11.15
CA VAL A 414 16.33 11.10 -10.32
C VAL A 414 15.90 12.33 -9.51
N LYS A 415 15.24 13.30 -10.16
CA LYS A 415 14.71 14.49 -9.46
C LYS A 415 13.74 14.13 -8.33
N ILE A 416 12.85 13.16 -8.56
CA ILE A 416 11.90 12.69 -7.53
C ILE A 416 12.65 11.95 -6.42
N SER A 417 13.58 11.06 -6.76
CA SER A 417 14.43 10.34 -5.82
C SER A 417 15.20 11.29 -4.89
N ASP A 418 15.82 12.34 -5.44
CA ASP A 418 16.58 13.33 -4.67
C ASP A 418 15.66 14.11 -3.72
N SER A 419 14.45 14.44 -4.15
CA SER A 419 13.42 15.05 -3.29
C SER A 419 13.02 14.12 -2.14
N MET A 420 12.76 12.84 -2.43
CA MET A 420 12.44 11.84 -1.40
C MET A 420 13.58 11.62 -0.40
N LYS A 421 14.84 11.73 -0.82
CA LYS A 421 16.02 11.55 0.03
C LYS A 421 16.35 12.77 0.88
N SER A 422 16.00 13.98 0.41
CA SER A 422 16.29 15.26 1.09
C SER A 422 15.10 15.83 1.88
N THR A 423 13.95 15.17 1.80
CA THR A 423 12.72 15.56 2.50
C THR A 423 12.89 15.64 4.02
N LYS A 424 12.13 16.56 4.64
CA LYS A 424 11.96 16.66 6.11
C LYS A 424 10.62 16.08 6.59
N SER A 425 9.93 15.32 5.73
CA SER A 425 8.60 14.79 6.03
C SER A 425 8.60 13.86 7.25
N ARG A 426 9.71 13.15 7.52
CA ARG A 426 9.86 12.29 8.70
C ARG A 426 9.89 13.10 9.99
N GLU A 427 10.72 14.14 10.05
CA GLU A 427 10.80 15.05 11.20
C GLU A 427 9.49 15.81 11.41
N ASN A 428 8.86 16.24 10.30
CA ASN A 428 7.56 16.91 10.34
C ASN A 428 6.46 15.98 10.86
N LEU A 429 6.46 14.71 10.47
CA LEU A 429 5.53 13.70 10.96
C LEU A 429 5.66 13.52 12.48
N VAL A 430 6.88 13.29 12.97
CA VAL A 430 7.14 13.13 14.41
C VAL A 430 6.68 14.36 15.17
N LYS A 431 7.07 15.55 14.72
CA LYS A 431 6.65 16.81 15.37
C LYS A 431 5.13 16.97 15.40
N LYS A 432 4.43 16.61 14.32
CA LYS A 432 2.96 16.67 14.28
C LYS A 432 2.32 15.68 15.24
N ILE A 433 2.83 14.46 15.34
CA ILE A 433 2.36 13.44 16.29
C ILE A 433 2.60 13.91 17.74
N GLU A 434 3.82 14.34 18.07
CA GLU A 434 4.17 14.86 19.41
C GLU A 434 3.25 16.05 19.80
N THR A 435 3.10 17.02 18.90
CA THR A 435 2.23 18.20 19.13
C THR A 435 0.77 17.80 19.32
N PHE A 436 0.30 16.84 18.54
CA PHE A 436 -1.06 16.31 18.65
C PHE A 436 -1.29 15.67 20.03
N LEU A 437 -0.35 14.84 20.51
CA LEU A 437 -0.44 14.21 21.83
C LEU A 437 -0.37 15.21 22.98
N GLU A 438 0.53 16.20 22.91
CA GLU A 438 0.61 17.27 23.91
C GLU A 438 -0.70 18.06 24.03
N ASN A 439 -1.32 18.37 22.89
CA ASN A 439 -2.60 19.09 22.86
C ASN A 439 -3.75 18.22 23.37
N HIS A 440 -3.75 16.92 23.03
CA HIS A 440 -4.73 15.97 23.51
C HIS A 440 -4.69 15.86 25.04
N GLN A 441 -3.50 15.67 25.63
CA GLN A 441 -3.30 15.61 27.08
C GLN A 441 -3.77 16.89 27.78
N LYS A 442 -3.44 18.07 27.23
CA LYS A 442 -3.89 19.37 27.78
C LYS A 442 -5.43 19.50 27.78
N ASN A 443 -6.09 19.01 26.73
CA ASN A 443 -7.55 19.06 26.63
C ASN A 443 -8.24 18.13 27.62
N VAL A 444 -7.71 16.90 27.81
CA VAL A 444 -8.21 15.94 28.81
C VAL A 444 -8.07 16.51 30.23
N ILE A 445 -6.96 17.17 30.55
CA ILE A 445 -6.76 17.81 31.86
C ILE A 445 -7.79 18.94 32.05
N LYS A 446 -7.98 19.80 31.05
CA LYS A 446 -8.96 20.90 31.12
C LYS A 446 -10.39 20.41 31.32
N SER A 447 -10.81 19.35 30.63
CA SER A 447 -12.15 18.77 30.80
C SER A 447 -12.35 18.21 32.22
N ASN A 448 -11.33 17.54 32.78
CA ASN A 448 -11.40 16.99 34.13
C ASN A 448 -11.46 18.09 35.20
N VAL A 449 -10.69 19.17 35.04
CA VAL A 449 -10.75 20.33 35.96
C VAL A 449 -12.12 21.01 35.91
N LEU A 450 -12.70 21.19 34.72
CA LEU A 450 -14.04 21.78 34.57
C LEU A 450 -15.17 20.90 35.14
N TYR A 451 -15.00 19.58 35.12
CA TYR A 451 -15.94 18.64 35.74
C TYR A 451 -15.89 18.74 37.28
N HIS A 452 -14.70 18.81 37.86
CA HIS A 452 -14.51 18.96 39.32
C HIS A 452 -14.91 20.32 39.88
N LEU A 453 -15.04 21.37 39.06
CA LEU A 453 -15.52 22.69 39.48
C LEU A 453 -17.06 22.83 39.37
N LYS A 454 -17.75 21.84 38.78
CA LYS A 454 -19.20 21.84 38.58
C LYS A 454 -19.95 20.78 39.40
N GLY A 455 -19.23 19.89 40.07
CA GLY A 455 -19.74 18.99 41.12
C GLY A 455 -19.36 19.53 42.49
#